data_AF-A0A1Y3AFV0-F1
#
_entry.id   AF-A0A1Y3AFV0-F1
#
_cell.length_a   1.000
_cell.length_b   1.000
_cell.length_c   1.000
_cell.angle_alpha   90.00
_cell.angle_beta   90.00
_cell.angle_gamma   90.00
#
_symmetry.space_group_name_H-M   'P 1'
#
loop_
_entity.id
_entity.type
_entity.pdbx_description
1 polymer ?
#
loop_
_entity_poly.entity_id
_entity_poly.type
_entity_poly.pdbx_seq_one_letter_code
_entity_poly.pdbx_strand_id
1 'polypeptide(L)'
;HVPRPVKKTLEDDDWRAEGAMTYLYRRGFDVYEINTILSAGALGRGENRRLVPTRWSITAVDDTVGQFLRGSIRDNPTVDRIEVHRNEYLGNAFWVILVPGRWEYELVEMKSPGSIWNPDPEAGVYLAAASEGREGRTGYVEETAGAYYAARLGVLEHLDDRGRQAKALVVRHVSDDYWGPVGVWQVREAVRDAFEGERGTAETFGEAVRGVADHLPVSLGRLRRKSTLAAGLQANLADFVDAE
;
A
#
# COMPACT_ATOMS: atom_id res chain seq x y z
N HIS A 1 1.39 -9.85 -31.63
CA HIS A 1 1.91 -8.51 -31.98
C HIS A 1 2.61 -7.96 -30.74
N VAL A 2 3.87 -7.54 -30.81
CA VAL A 2 4.58 -6.93 -29.66
C VAL A 2 4.46 -5.40 -29.77
N PRO A 3 3.89 -4.69 -28.77
CA PRO A 3 3.74 -3.24 -28.82
C PRO A 3 5.09 -2.52 -28.97
N ARG A 4 5.09 -1.37 -29.66
CA ARG A 4 6.31 -0.56 -29.88
C ARG A 4 7.05 -0.19 -28.57
N PRO A 5 6.37 0.21 -27.48
CA PRO A 5 7.06 0.51 -26.22
C PRO A 5 7.83 -0.69 -25.66
N VAL A 6 7.29 -1.91 -25.79
CA VAL A 6 7.94 -3.14 -25.33
C VAL A 6 9.12 -3.52 -26.22
N LYS A 7 9.03 -3.31 -27.53
CA LYS A 7 10.18 -3.49 -28.43
C LYS A 7 11.35 -2.58 -28.04
N LYS A 8 11.04 -1.32 -27.72
CA LYS A 8 12.05 -0.36 -27.28
C LYS A 8 12.78 -0.83 -26.01
N THR A 9 12.06 -1.36 -25.02
CA THR A 9 12.70 -1.88 -23.79
C THR A 9 13.57 -3.10 -24.04
N LEU A 10 13.28 -3.89 -25.08
CA LEU A 10 14.07 -5.05 -25.49
C LEU A 10 15.32 -4.67 -26.31
N GLU A 11 15.23 -3.63 -27.14
CA GLU A 11 16.33 -3.17 -28.00
C GLU A 11 17.44 -2.43 -27.23
N ASP A 12 17.14 -1.91 -26.03
CA ASP A 12 18.10 -1.18 -25.18
C ASP A 12 18.68 -2.09 -24.09
N ASP A 13 19.87 -2.62 -24.33
CA ASP A 13 20.55 -3.56 -23.42
C ASP A 13 21.18 -2.89 -22.19
N ASP A 14 21.23 -1.55 -22.11
CA ASP A 14 21.80 -0.82 -20.97
C ASP A 14 20.74 -0.37 -19.96
N TRP A 15 19.46 -0.48 -20.33
CA TRP A 15 18.34 0.02 -19.55
C TRP A 15 18.09 -0.81 -18.29
N ARG A 16 18.18 -0.19 -17.11
CA ARG A 16 17.76 -0.78 -15.84
C ARG A 16 16.26 -1.10 -15.82
N ALA A 17 15.90 -2.20 -15.17
CA ALA A 17 14.52 -2.71 -15.15
C ALA A 17 13.55 -1.70 -14.55
N GLU A 18 13.96 -0.98 -13.50
CA GLU A 18 13.14 0.04 -12.83
C GLU A 18 12.75 1.18 -13.78
N GLY A 19 13.71 1.62 -14.59
CA GLY A 19 13.48 2.64 -15.61
C GLY A 19 12.54 2.15 -16.72
N ALA A 20 12.70 0.90 -17.16
CA ALA A 20 11.87 0.30 -18.19
C ALA A 20 10.42 0.10 -17.71
N MET A 21 10.22 -0.37 -16.47
CA MET A 21 8.90 -0.50 -15.84
C MET A 21 8.19 0.85 -15.76
N THR A 22 8.89 1.89 -15.26
CA THR A 22 8.35 3.25 -15.17
C THR A 22 7.99 3.81 -16.56
N TYR A 23 8.82 3.54 -17.56
CA TYR A 23 8.54 3.95 -18.94
C TYR A 23 7.28 3.30 -19.51
N LEU A 24 7.10 2.00 -19.30
CA LEU A 24 5.92 1.27 -19.76
C LEU A 24 4.65 1.78 -19.07
N TYR A 25 4.71 1.98 -17.75
CA TYR A 25 3.60 2.53 -16.97
C TYR A 25 3.15 3.90 -17.52
N ARG A 26 4.11 4.81 -17.77
CA ARG A 26 3.85 6.13 -18.38
C ARG A 26 3.29 6.06 -19.81
N ARG A 27 3.35 4.91 -20.46
CA ARG A 27 2.80 4.66 -21.81
C ARG A 27 1.44 3.95 -21.77
N GLY A 28 0.83 3.86 -20.58
CA GLY A 28 -0.50 3.31 -20.39
C GLY A 28 -0.54 1.79 -20.24
N PHE A 29 0.61 1.14 -20.00
CA PHE A 29 0.62 -0.27 -19.62
C PHE A 29 0.26 -0.39 -18.15
N ASP A 30 -0.68 -1.28 -17.83
CA ASP A 30 -1.01 -1.54 -16.45
C ASP A 30 0.06 -2.41 -15.77
N VAL A 31 -0.03 -2.49 -14.43
CA VAL A 31 0.92 -3.26 -13.63
C VAL A 31 0.91 -4.76 -13.93
N TYR A 32 -0.20 -5.32 -14.41
CA TYR A 32 -0.31 -6.74 -14.80
C TYR A 32 0.41 -7.04 -16.11
N GLU A 33 0.30 -6.14 -17.08
CA GLU A 33 1.06 -6.19 -18.33
C GLU A 33 2.55 -6.10 -18.04
N ILE A 34 2.97 -5.12 -17.21
CA ILE A 34 4.37 -4.95 -16.83
C ILE A 34 4.87 -6.17 -16.04
N ASN A 35 4.07 -6.74 -15.14
CA ASN A 35 4.37 -7.98 -14.42
C ASN A 35 4.67 -9.14 -15.37
N THR A 36 3.85 -9.28 -16.42
CA THR A 36 4.01 -10.34 -17.42
C THR A 36 5.30 -10.16 -18.21
N ILE A 37 5.59 -8.92 -18.63
CA ILE A 37 6.80 -8.57 -19.38
C ILE A 37 8.06 -8.80 -18.52
N LEU A 38 8.05 -8.35 -17.25
CA LEU A 38 9.16 -8.58 -16.32
C LEU A 38 9.38 -10.06 -16.03
N SER A 39 8.31 -10.81 -15.76
CA SER A 39 8.37 -12.26 -15.47
C SER A 39 8.97 -13.04 -16.64
N ALA A 40 8.68 -12.62 -17.88
CA ALA A 40 9.25 -13.20 -19.09
C ALA A 40 10.74 -12.85 -19.31
N GLY A 41 11.35 -12.04 -18.44
CA GLY A 41 12.74 -11.61 -18.54
C GLY A 41 12.98 -10.56 -19.62
N ALA A 42 11.94 -9.83 -20.04
CA ALA A 42 12.02 -8.86 -21.13
C ALA A 42 12.46 -7.44 -20.69
N LEU A 43 12.72 -7.23 -19.39
CA LEU A 43 13.14 -5.93 -18.84
C LEU A 43 14.47 -6.05 -18.10
N GLY A 44 15.24 -4.95 -18.11
CA GLY A 44 16.55 -4.87 -17.47
C GLY A 44 17.69 -4.93 -18.48
N ARG A 45 18.92 -4.81 -17.96
CA ARG A 45 20.13 -4.87 -18.78
C ARG A 45 20.26 -6.24 -19.42
N GLY A 46 20.77 -6.30 -20.66
CA GLY A 46 20.85 -7.54 -21.44
C GLY A 46 21.45 -8.71 -20.65
N GLU A 47 22.58 -8.49 -19.97
CA GLU A 47 23.26 -9.49 -19.13
C GLU A 47 22.46 -9.96 -17.90
N ASN A 48 21.48 -9.18 -17.45
CA ASN A 48 20.66 -9.42 -16.26
C ASN A 48 19.24 -9.91 -16.60
N ARG A 49 18.86 -9.93 -17.90
CA ARG A 49 17.56 -10.41 -18.36
C ARG A 49 17.45 -11.91 -18.17
N ARG A 50 16.51 -12.31 -17.32
CA ARG A 50 16.23 -13.71 -16.99
C ARG A 50 14.77 -13.83 -16.57
N LEU A 51 14.21 -15.04 -16.65
CA LEU A 51 12.89 -15.31 -16.10
C LEU A 51 12.87 -14.96 -14.61
N VAL A 52 11.85 -14.22 -14.20
CA VAL A 52 11.64 -13.79 -12.82
C VAL A 52 10.39 -14.48 -12.28
N PRO A 53 10.42 -15.11 -11.09
CA PRO A 53 9.23 -15.68 -10.48
C PRO A 53 8.10 -14.65 -10.40
N THR A 54 6.88 -15.02 -10.79
CA THR A 54 5.74 -14.09 -10.88
C THR A 54 5.51 -13.31 -9.58
N ARG A 55 5.68 -13.97 -8.42
CA ARG A 55 5.56 -13.32 -7.11
C ARG A 55 6.57 -12.20 -6.91
N TRP A 56 7.81 -12.39 -7.37
CA TRP A 56 8.86 -11.37 -7.28
C TRP A 56 8.60 -10.24 -8.28
N SER A 57 8.13 -10.57 -9.48
CA SER A 57 7.75 -9.57 -10.47
C SER A 57 6.65 -8.65 -9.97
N ILE A 58 5.59 -9.21 -9.37
CA ILE A 58 4.48 -8.43 -8.77
C ILE A 58 5.02 -7.41 -7.77
N THR A 59 5.79 -7.86 -6.78
CA THR A 59 6.33 -6.95 -5.77
C THR A 59 7.29 -5.92 -6.37
N ALA A 60 8.14 -6.31 -7.32
CA ALA A 60 9.10 -5.42 -7.97
C ALA A 60 8.41 -4.32 -8.78
N VAL A 61 7.35 -4.66 -9.52
CA VAL A 61 6.54 -3.69 -10.27
C VAL A 61 5.79 -2.77 -9.31
N ASP A 62 5.12 -3.32 -8.30
CA ASP A 62 4.36 -2.53 -7.32
C ASP A 62 5.25 -1.52 -6.59
N ASP A 63 6.43 -1.94 -6.14
CA ASP A 63 7.37 -1.03 -5.49
C ASP A 63 7.90 0.02 -6.47
N THR A 64 8.34 -0.39 -7.67
CA THR A 64 8.91 0.54 -8.66
C THR A 64 7.90 1.60 -9.09
N VAL A 65 6.69 1.19 -9.46
CA VAL A 65 5.62 2.10 -9.86
C VAL A 65 5.20 2.97 -8.68
N GLY A 66 5.09 2.41 -7.48
CA GLY A 66 4.82 3.18 -6.28
C GLY A 66 5.92 4.21 -5.96
N GLN A 67 7.20 3.91 -6.16
CA GLN A 67 8.27 4.90 -5.99
C GLN A 67 8.16 6.03 -7.02
N PHE A 68 7.84 5.69 -8.28
CA PHE A 68 7.60 6.68 -9.31
C PHE A 68 6.43 7.62 -8.93
N LEU A 69 5.26 7.08 -8.58
CA LEU A 69 4.08 7.86 -8.21
C LEU A 69 4.31 8.72 -6.96
N ARG A 70 4.99 8.18 -5.92
CA ARG A 70 5.37 8.96 -4.74
C ARG A 70 6.22 10.18 -5.13
N GLY A 71 7.14 10.00 -6.08
CA GLY A 71 7.93 11.10 -6.63
C GLY A 71 7.06 12.13 -7.35
N SER A 72 6.09 11.68 -8.16
CA SER A 72 5.17 12.55 -8.90
C SER A 72 4.28 13.41 -8.00
N ILE A 73 3.79 12.87 -6.88
CA ILE A 73 2.90 13.59 -5.96
C ILE A 73 3.63 14.47 -4.92
N ARG A 74 4.97 14.43 -4.88
CA ARG A 74 5.77 14.99 -3.78
C ARG A 74 5.50 16.46 -3.47
N ASP A 75 5.17 17.24 -4.50
CA ASP A 75 4.95 18.68 -4.43
C ASP A 75 3.49 19.07 -4.72
N ASN A 76 2.58 18.09 -4.81
CA ASN A 76 1.15 18.35 -4.98
C ASN A 76 0.54 19.00 -3.72
N PRO A 77 -0.56 19.75 -3.83
CA PRO A 77 -1.31 20.19 -2.65
C PRO A 77 -1.85 18.99 -1.86
N THR A 78 -2.08 19.16 -0.56
CA THR A 78 -2.61 18.08 0.28
C THR A 78 -4.10 17.85 0.03
N VAL A 79 -4.63 16.69 0.42
CA VAL A 79 -6.09 16.51 0.57
C VAL A 79 -6.67 17.57 1.51
N ASP A 80 -7.91 17.99 1.27
CA ASP A 80 -8.52 19.14 1.95
C ASP A 80 -9.03 18.82 3.37
N ARG A 81 -9.33 17.54 3.63
CA ARG A 81 -9.90 17.06 4.88
C ARG A 81 -9.52 15.60 5.13
N ILE A 82 -9.82 15.10 6.31
CA ILE A 82 -9.65 13.68 6.63
C ILE A 82 -10.74 12.87 5.94
N GLU A 83 -10.33 11.83 5.23
CA GLU A 83 -11.22 10.91 4.52
C GLU A 83 -11.02 9.48 5.07
N VAL A 84 -12.11 8.74 5.25
CA VAL A 84 -12.09 7.33 5.65
C VAL A 84 -12.81 6.52 4.58
N HIS A 85 -12.08 5.65 3.90
CA HIS A 85 -12.57 4.78 2.85
C HIS A 85 -12.63 3.35 3.36
N ARG A 86 -13.60 2.55 2.91
CA ARG A 86 -13.76 1.16 3.34
C ARG A 86 -14.07 0.26 2.15
N ASN A 87 -13.50 -0.93 2.17
CA ASN A 87 -13.92 -2.02 1.28
C ASN A 87 -13.79 -3.38 1.98
N GLU A 88 -14.54 -4.35 1.50
CA GLU A 88 -14.45 -5.75 1.93
C GLU A 88 -14.35 -6.66 0.72
N TYR A 89 -13.37 -7.56 0.72
CA TYR A 89 -13.16 -8.48 -0.37
C TYR A 89 -12.53 -9.79 0.11
N LEU A 90 -13.15 -10.92 -0.27
CA LEU A 90 -12.68 -12.27 0.06
C LEU A 90 -12.30 -12.41 1.55
N GLY A 91 -13.18 -12.10 2.49
CA GLY A 91 -12.89 -12.22 3.93
C GLY A 91 -11.81 -11.26 4.46
N ASN A 92 -11.43 -10.24 3.69
CA ASN A 92 -10.57 -9.15 4.13
C ASN A 92 -11.39 -7.86 4.22
N ALA A 93 -11.25 -7.13 5.31
CA ALA A 93 -11.77 -5.78 5.44
C ALA A 93 -10.63 -4.77 5.43
N PHE A 94 -10.81 -3.69 4.69
CA PHE A 94 -9.84 -2.60 4.53
C PHE A 94 -10.46 -1.28 4.95
N TRP A 95 -9.68 -0.50 5.70
CA TRP A 95 -9.94 0.92 5.95
C TRP A 95 -8.74 1.72 5.50
N VAL A 96 -8.97 2.75 4.69
CA VAL A 96 -7.94 3.67 4.24
C VAL A 96 -8.25 5.06 4.76
N ILE A 97 -7.40 5.56 5.66
CA ILE A 97 -7.52 6.90 6.22
C ILE A 97 -6.53 7.82 5.52
N LEU A 98 -7.04 8.83 4.82
CA LEU A 98 -6.23 9.91 4.25
C LEU A 98 -6.29 11.13 5.17
N VAL A 99 -5.13 11.69 5.50
CA VAL A 99 -5.00 12.86 6.38
C VAL A 99 -4.23 13.96 5.66
N PRO A 100 -4.66 15.23 5.74
CA PRO A 100 -3.90 16.36 5.21
C PRO A 100 -2.47 16.37 5.77
N GLY A 101 -1.48 16.41 4.88
CA GLY A 101 -0.07 16.39 5.27
C GLY A 101 0.84 15.91 4.16
N ARG A 102 2.14 16.04 4.38
CA ARG A 102 3.16 15.48 3.48
C ARG A 102 3.12 13.95 3.54
N TRP A 103 3.43 13.31 2.41
CA TRP A 103 3.41 11.85 2.29
C TRP A 103 4.08 11.13 3.47
N GLU A 104 3.29 10.30 4.13
CA GLU A 104 3.69 9.27 5.08
C GLU A 104 2.70 8.12 4.85
N TYR A 105 3.17 6.89 4.88
CA TYR A 105 2.29 5.73 4.64
C TYR A 105 2.54 4.64 5.66
N GLU A 106 1.48 4.01 6.14
CA GLU A 106 1.56 2.84 6.99
C GLU A 106 0.48 1.83 6.63
N LEU A 107 0.87 0.55 6.56
CA LEU A 107 -0.05 -0.58 6.56
C LEU A 107 0.02 -1.26 7.92
N VAL A 108 -1.14 -1.48 8.54
CA VAL A 108 -1.31 -2.32 9.72
C VAL A 108 -2.22 -3.49 9.37
N GLU A 109 -1.72 -4.72 9.51
CA GLU A 109 -2.47 -5.93 9.27
C GLU A 109 -2.82 -6.63 10.59
N MET A 110 -4.04 -7.15 10.65
CA MET A 110 -4.59 -7.92 11.77
C MET A 110 -5.06 -9.26 11.23
N LYS A 111 -4.39 -10.33 11.63
CA LYS A 111 -4.63 -11.68 11.13
C LYS A 111 -5.37 -12.48 12.20
N SER A 112 -6.65 -12.75 11.97
CA SER A 112 -7.49 -13.55 12.87
C SER A 112 -6.91 -14.96 13.05
N PRO A 113 -7.00 -15.54 14.26
CA PRO A 113 -6.64 -16.94 14.46
C PRO A 113 -7.48 -17.86 13.58
N GLY A 114 -6.90 -18.98 13.15
CA GLY A 114 -7.50 -19.90 12.17
C GLY A 114 -7.38 -19.45 10.71
N SER A 115 -6.98 -18.22 10.42
CA SER A 115 -6.70 -17.78 9.05
C SER A 115 -5.40 -18.41 8.50
N ILE A 116 -5.24 -18.43 7.17
CA ILE A 116 -4.01 -18.95 6.53
C ILE A 116 -2.73 -18.22 6.98
N TRP A 117 -2.85 -16.99 7.50
CA TRP A 117 -1.72 -16.19 7.97
C TRP A 117 -1.56 -16.15 9.49
N ASN A 118 -2.46 -16.81 10.24
CA ASN A 118 -2.36 -17.06 11.67
C ASN A 118 -3.08 -18.39 11.98
N PRO A 119 -2.47 -19.54 11.63
CA PRO A 119 -3.17 -20.81 11.50
C PRO A 119 -3.58 -21.46 12.82
N ASP A 120 -2.99 -21.04 13.94
CA ASP A 120 -3.36 -21.53 15.27
C ASP A 120 -4.69 -20.89 15.71
N PRO A 121 -5.79 -21.65 15.85
CA PRO A 121 -7.08 -21.13 16.27
C PRO A 121 -7.10 -20.64 17.72
N GLU A 122 -6.18 -21.14 18.56
CA GLU A 122 -6.06 -20.77 19.96
C GLU A 122 -5.15 -19.54 20.16
N ALA A 123 -4.48 -19.09 19.10
CA ALA A 123 -3.69 -17.87 19.13
C ALA A 123 -4.58 -16.62 19.26
N GLY A 124 -4.02 -15.53 19.78
CA GLY A 124 -4.65 -14.22 19.64
C GLY A 124 -4.51 -13.68 18.21
N VAL A 125 -5.28 -12.63 17.88
CA VAL A 125 -5.09 -11.88 16.62
C VAL A 125 -3.63 -11.43 16.50
N TYR A 126 -2.95 -11.77 15.40
CA TYR A 126 -1.58 -11.36 15.14
C TYR A 126 -1.53 -10.01 14.41
N LEU A 127 -0.66 -9.10 14.85
CA LEU A 127 -0.52 -7.76 14.28
C LEU A 127 0.84 -7.58 13.61
N ALA A 128 0.82 -7.21 12.32
CA ALA A 128 2.00 -6.86 11.54
C ALA A 128 1.87 -5.41 11.04
N ALA A 129 2.98 -4.68 10.93
CA ALA A 129 2.91 -3.31 10.41
C ALA A 129 4.19 -2.91 9.70
N ALA A 130 4.06 -2.07 8.68
CA ALA A 130 5.19 -1.44 8.02
C ALA A 130 4.81 -0.02 7.61
N SER A 131 5.77 0.89 7.73
CA SER A 131 5.57 2.32 7.47
C SER A 131 6.70 2.93 6.65
N GLU A 132 6.43 4.06 6.01
CA GLU A 132 7.43 4.91 5.38
C GLU A 132 7.12 6.38 5.61
N GLY A 133 8.18 7.18 5.74
CA GLY A 133 8.07 8.63 5.75
C GLY A 133 8.12 9.21 4.34
N ARG A 134 8.22 10.54 4.27
CA ARG A 134 8.26 11.30 3.01
C ARG A 134 9.29 10.78 2.01
N GLU A 135 10.47 10.39 2.49
CA GLU A 135 11.57 9.93 1.64
C GLU A 135 11.39 8.48 1.14
N GLY A 136 10.38 7.75 1.65
CA GLY A 136 10.14 6.35 1.33
C GLY A 136 11.02 5.39 2.13
N ARG A 137 11.00 4.10 1.77
CA ARG A 137 11.87 3.06 2.33
C ARG A 137 13.06 2.78 1.41
N THR A 138 14.19 2.42 2.02
CA THR A 138 15.38 1.89 1.33
C THR A 138 15.57 0.39 1.53
N GLY A 139 14.83 -0.23 2.47
CA GLY A 139 14.90 -1.65 2.79
C GLY A 139 13.58 -2.38 2.54
N TYR A 140 13.69 -3.64 2.12
CA TYR A 140 12.55 -4.53 1.88
C TYR A 140 11.70 -4.73 3.14
N VAL A 141 10.39 -4.87 2.96
CA VAL A 141 9.46 -5.15 4.06
C VAL A 141 9.32 -6.65 4.25
N GLU A 142 9.81 -7.18 5.36
CA GLU A 142 9.75 -8.63 5.62
C GLU A 142 8.40 -9.08 6.23
N GLU A 143 7.83 -8.30 7.17
CA GLU A 143 6.67 -8.72 7.99
C GLU A 143 5.33 -8.72 7.22
N THR A 144 5.11 -7.72 6.34
CA THR A 144 3.88 -7.53 5.54
C THR A 144 4.12 -7.63 4.02
N ALA A 145 5.39 -7.59 3.61
CA ALA A 145 5.90 -7.83 2.26
C ALA A 145 5.00 -7.33 1.12
N GLY A 146 4.49 -8.23 0.27
CA GLY A 146 3.75 -7.86 -0.93
C GLY A 146 2.42 -7.16 -0.65
N ALA A 147 1.78 -7.37 0.51
CA ALA A 147 0.55 -6.65 0.86
C ALA A 147 0.83 -5.15 1.09
N TYR A 148 2.00 -4.83 1.67
CA TYR A 148 2.43 -3.44 1.87
C TYR A 148 2.56 -2.70 0.55
N TYR A 149 3.30 -3.25 -0.41
CA TYR A 149 3.53 -2.62 -1.71
C TYR A 149 2.25 -2.53 -2.53
N ALA A 150 1.42 -3.58 -2.52
CA ALA A 150 0.13 -3.62 -3.22
C ALA A 150 -0.85 -2.55 -2.71
N ALA A 151 -1.04 -2.46 -1.40
CA ALA A 151 -1.91 -1.43 -0.80
C ALA A 151 -1.34 -0.02 -1.01
N ARG A 152 -0.02 0.15 -0.85
CA ARG A 152 0.67 1.43 -1.06
C ARG A 152 0.46 1.96 -2.47
N LEU A 153 0.59 1.08 -3.46
CA LEU A 153 0.40 1.41 -4.86
C LEU A 153 -1.03 1.91 -5.10
N GLY A 154 -2.06 1.20 -4.61
CA GLY A 154 -3.45 1.64 -4.77
C GLY A 154 -3.73 3.03 -4.16
N VAL A 155 -3.14 3.32 -2.99
CA VAL A 155 -3.21 4.66 -2.39
C VAL A 155 -2.52 5.72 -3.25
N LEU A 156 -1.34 5.42 -3.76
CA LEU A 156 -0.56 6.37 -4.56
C LEU A 156 -1.21 6.66 -5.91
N GLU A 157 -1.79 5.65 -6.56
CA GLU A 157 -2.55 5.81 -7.80
C GLU A 157 -3.71 6.79 -7.59
N HIS A 158 -4.51 6.58 -6.54
CA HIS A 158 -5.62 7.50 -6.20
C HIS A 158 -5.16 8.94 -5.94
N LEU A 159 -4.05 9.12 -5.24
CA LEU A 159 -3.51 10.45 -4.95
C LEU A 159 -2.93 11.13 -6.19
N ASP A 160 -2.25 10.39 -7.06
CA ASP A 160 -1.70 10.89 -8.33
C ASP A 160 -2.83 11.33 -9.28
N ASP A 161 -3.88 10.52 -9.42
CA ASP A 161 -5.06 10.83 -10.25
C ASP A 161 -5.77 12.11 -9.78
N ARG A 162 -5.81 12.35 -8.47
CA ARG A 162 -6.39 13.57 -7.87
C ARG A 162 -5.45 14.77 -7.91
N GLY A 163 -4.18 14.59 -8.28
CA GLY A 163 -3.15 15.62 -8.16
C GLY A 163 -3.02 16.11 -6.71
N ARG A 164 -2.99 15.17 -5.75
CA ARG A 164 -2.92 15.45 -4.31
C ARG A 164 -1.84 14.63 -3.61
N GLN A 165 -1.49 15.03 -2.39
CA GLN A 165 -0.73 14.20 -1.44
C GLN A 165 -1.44 14.11 -0.08
N ALA A 166 -1.12 13.09 0.70
CA ALA A 166 -1.68 12.89 2.03
C ALA A 166 -0.75 12.02 2.89
N LYS A 167 -0.94 12.04 4.21
CA LYS A 167 -0.57 10.88 5.03
C LYS A 167 -1.64 9.81 4.85
N ALA A 168 -1.26 8.55 4.81
CA ALA A 168 -2.16 7.44 4.57
C ALA A 168 -1.94 6.30 5.58
N LEU A 169 -2.99 5.94 6.32
CA LEU A 169 -3.02 4.75 7.16
C LEU A 169 -3.98 3.73 6.54
N VAL A 170 -3.45 2.59 6.11
CA VAL A 170 -4.25 1.44 5.69
C VAL A 170 -4.32 0.45 6.84
N VAL A 171 -5.52 0.13 7.28
CA VAL A 171 -5.80 -0.93 8.25
C VAL A 171 -6.46 -2.08 7.52
N ARG A 172 -5.89 -3.26 7.64
CA ARG A 172 -6.41 -4.49 7.04
C ARG A 172 -6.72 -5.51 8.12
N HIS A 173 -7.96 -5.97 8.16
CA HIS A 173 -8.34 -7.14 8.94
C HIS A 173 -8.51 -8.35 8.00
N VAL A 174 -7.73 -9.40 8.25
CA VAL A 174 -7.89 -10.71 7.61
C VAL A 174 -8.67 -11.60 8.57
N SER A 175 -9.91 -11.91 8.21
CA SER A 175 -10.76 -12.82 8.96
C SER A 175 -10.37 -14.29 8.72
N ASP A 176 -10.95 -15.18 9.52
CA ASP A 176 -10.90 -16.63 9.36
C ASP A 176 -11.65 -17.14 8.12
N ASP A 177 -12.56 -16.33 7.54
CA ASP A 177 -13.20 -16.62 6.24
C ASP A 177 -12.19 -16.57 5.07
N TYR A 178 -10.99 -16.02 5.28
CA TYR A 178 -9.92 -16.02 4.27
C TYR A 178 -9.12 -17.34 4.29
N TRP A 179 -9.64 -18.33 3.58
CA TRP A 179 -9.11 -19.70 3.59
C TRP A 179 -8.11 -20.02 2.45
N GLY A 180 -7.96 -19.15 1.43
CA GLY A 180 -7.17 -19.43 0.23
C GLY A 180 -6.16 -18.34 -0.15
N PRO A 181 -4.89 -18.68 -0.50
CA PRO A 181 -3.89 -17.68 -0.87
C PRO A 181 -4.06 -17.24 -2.33
N VAL A 182 -4.91 -16.23 -2.59
CA VAL A 182 -5.16 -15.73 -3.96
C VAL A 182 -4.07 -14.79 -4.49
N GLY A 183 -3.07 -14.44 -3.69
CA GLY A 183 -1.99 -13.51 -4.04
C GLY A 183 -2.26 -12.07 -3.57
N VAL A 184 -1.29 -11.17 -3.79
CA VAL A 184 -1.35 -9.78 -3.29
C VAL A 184 -2.11 -8.82 -4.19
N TRP A 185 -2.45 -9.23 -5.42
CA TRP A 185 -3.26 -8.42 -6.32
C TRP A 185 -4.62 -8.04 -5.69
N GLN A 186 -5.23 -8.96 -4.92
CA GLN A 186 -6.49 -8.70 -4.22
C GLN A 186 -6.40 -7.51 -3.26
N VAL A 187 -5.22 -7.30 -2.66
CA VAL A 187 -4.99 -6.21 -1.71
C VAL A 187 -4.99 -4.88 -2.46
N ARG A 188 -4.32 -4.84 -3.62
CA ARG A 188 -4.28 -3.65 -4.48
C ARG A 188 -5.67 -3.30 -4.99
N GLU A 189 -6.39 -4.28 -5.56
CA GLU A 189 -7.73 -4.02 -6.09
C GLU A 189 -8.70 -3.65 -4.96
N ALA A 190 -8.65 -4.31 -3.81
CA ALA A 190 -9.50 -3.94 -2.68
C ALA A 190 -9.26 -2.50 -2.20
N VAL A 191 -8.02 -2.00 -2.25
CA VAL A 191 -7.69 -0.61 -1.93
C VAL A 191 -8.15 0.35 -3.03
N ARG A 192 -8.02 0.00 -4.31
CA ARG A 192 -8.56 0.80 -5.43
C ARG A 192 -10.08 0.93 -5.31
N ASP A 193 -10.77 -0.18 -5.14
CA ASP A 193 -12.22 -0.26 -4.97
C ASP A 193 -12.70 0.54 -3.75
N ALA A 194 -11.90 0.59 -2.66
CA ALA A 194 -12.23 1.40 -1.48
C ALA A 194 -12.39 2.89 -1.82
N PHE A 195 -11.63 3.40 -2.80
CA PHE A 195 -11.71 4.79 -3.25
C PHE A 195 -12.83 5.07 -4.25
N GLU A 196 -13.41 4.04 -4.86
CA GLU A 196 -14.59 4.16 -5.72
C GLU A 196 -15.89 4.25 -4.91
N GLY A 197 -15.89 3.74 -3.67
CA GLY A 197 -17.03 3.73 -2.77
C GLY A 197 -17.34 5.06 -2.08
N GLU A 198 -18.36 5.03 -1.22
CA GLU A 198 -18.67 6.15 -0.34
C GLU A 198 -17.58 6.34 0.72
N ARG A 199 -17.18 7.60 0.94
CA ARG A 199 -16.18 7.95 1.95
C ARG A 199 -16.81 8.62 3.16
N GLY A 200 -16.34 8.23 4.34
CA GLY A 200 -16.55 8.96 5.58
C GLY A 200 -15.58 10.14 5.73
N THR A 201 -15.89 11.05 6.65
CA THR A 201 -15.01 12.14 7.05
C THR A 201 -14.94 12.22 8.58
N ALA A 202 -13.84 12.76 9.10
CA ALA A 202 -13.68 13.02 10.54
C ALA A 202 -13.07 14.42 10.76
N GLU A 203 -13.31 15.01 11.94
CA GLU A 203 -12.71 16.32 12.27
C GLU A 203 -11.23 16.18 12.63
N THR A 204 -10.88 15.06 13.27
CA THR A 204 -9.50 14.79 13.69
C THR A 204 -9.04 13.39 13.31
N PHE A 205 -7.73 13.21 13.16
CA PHE A 205 -7.17 11.89 12.85
C PHE A 205 -7.43 10.90 13.99
N GLY A 206 -7.40 11.38 15.24
CA GLY A 206 -7.73 10.55 16.40
C GLY A 206 -9.17 10.05 16.40
N GLU A 207 -10.11 10.84 15.87
CA GLU A 207 -11.50 10.45 15.72
C GLU A 207 -11.71 9.44 14.59
N ALA A 208 -11.06 9.62 13.45
CA ALA A 208 -11.03 8.62 12.38
C ALA A 208 -10.49 7.27 12.88
N VAL A 209 -9.37 7.26 13.60
CA VAL A 209 -8.77 6.04 14.16
C VAL A 209 -9.68 5.38 15.20
N ARG A 210 -10.39 6.17 16.04
CA ARG A 210 -11.37 5.63 16.99
C ARG A 210 -12.53 4.96 16.26
N GLY A 211 -13.13 5.63 15.28
CA GLY A 211 -14.24 5.07 14.51
C GLY A 211 -13.85 3.80 13.75
N VAL A 212 -12.64 3.74 13.18
CA VAL A 212 -12.14 2.50 12.57
C VAL A 212 -11.94 1.40 13.63
N ALA A 213 -11.37 1.73 14.80
CA ALA A 213 -11.09 0.75 15.86
C ALA A 213 -12.35 0.06 16.41
N ASP A 214 -13.52 0.70 16.35
CA ASP A 214 -14.80 0.09 16.77
C ASP A 214 -15.22 -1.10 15.90
N HIS A 215 -14.61 -1.25 14.71
CA HIS A 215 -14.86 -2.37 13.80
C HIS A 215 -13.77 -3.44 13.80
N LEU A 216 -12.71 -3.28 14.59
CA LEU A 216 -11.54 -4.16 14.54
C LEU A 216 -11.59 -5.24 15.63
N PRO A 217 -10.96 -6.41 15.40
CA PRO A 217 -10.91 -7.48 16.38
C PRO A 217 -9.90 -7.21 17.53
N VAL A 218 -9.39 -5.99 17.66
CA VAL A 218 -8.48 -5.59 18.74
C VAL A 218 -8.80 -4.20 19.26
N SER A 219 -8.43 -3.93 20.51
CA SER A 219 -8.65 -2.63 21.12
C SER A 219 -7.83 -1.52 20.46
N LEU A 220 -8.34 -0.29 20.52
CA LEU A 220 -7.63 0.93 20.12
C LEU A 220 -6.23 1.02 20.74
N GLY A 221 -6.08 0.65 22.01
CA GLY A 221 -4.78 0.64 22.69
C GLY A 221 -3.79 -0.34 22.06
N ARG A 222 -4.25 -1.50 21.59
CA ARG A 222 -3.41 -2.48 20.89
C ARG A 222 -3.04 -2.01 19.49
N LEU A 223 -3.97 -1.40 18.77
CA LEU A 223 -3.71 -0.77 17.47
C LEU A 223 -2.65 0.33 17.60
N ARG A 224 -2.81 1.26 18.55
CA ARG A 224 -1.87 2.36 18.79
C ARG A 224 -0.46 1.89 19.16
N ARG A 225 -0.33 0.78 19.90
CA ARG A 225 1.00 0.23 20.22
C ARG A 225 1.73 -0.34 19.01
N LYS A 226 1.01 -0.80 17.98
CA LYS A 226 1.62 -1.36 16.76
C LYS A 226 1.84 -0.29 15.68
N SER A 227 0.90 0.64 15.52
CA SER A 227 0.92 1.65 14.46
C SER A 227 1.75 2.87 14.84
N THR A 228 2.70 3.23 13.97
CA THR A 228 3.52 4.44 14.06
C THR A 228 2.66 5.69 13.93
N LEU A 229 1.77 5.74 12.93
CA LEU A 229 0.90 6.90 12.70
C LEU A 229 -0.11 7.06 13.84
N ALA A 230 -0.76 5.98 14.27
CA ALA A 230 -1.73 6.05 15.37
C ALA A 230 -1.05 6.29 16.75
N ALA A 231 0.20 5.87 16.94
CA ALA A 231 0.99 6.22 18.13
C ALA A 231 1.33 7.71 18.19
N GLY A 232 1.61 8.34 17.04
CA GLY A 232 1.92 9.78 16.95
C GLY A 232 0.85 10.71 17.54
N LEU A 233 -0.39 10.23 17.68
CA LEU A 233 -1.46 10.92 18.41
C LEU A 233 -1.16 11.10 19.91
N GLN A 234 -0.38 10.22 20.54
CA GLN A 234 0.00 10.35 21.95
C GLN A 234 1.14 11.35 22.15
N ALA A 235 2.05 11.51 21.18
CA ALA A 235 3.13 12.48 21.25
C ALA A 235 2.60 13.93 21.15
N ASN A 236 1.63 14.18 20.26
CA ASN A 236 1.03 15.51 20.08
C ASN A 236 0.09 15.94 21.23
N LEU A 237 -0.25 15.05 22.17
CA LEU A 237 -1.00 15.41 23.39
C LEU A 237 -0.09 16.09 24.44
N ALA A 238 1.23 15.88 24.37
CA ALA A 238 2.19 16.58 25.21
C ALA A 238 2.46 18.02 24.72
N ASP A 239 2.22 18.31 23.44
CA ASP A 239 2.37 19.65 22.85
C ASP A 239 1.20 20.61 23.19
N PHE A 240 0.26 20.19 24.05
CA PHE A 240 -0.91 20.99 24.48
C PHE A 240 -1.02 21.22 25.99
N VAL A 241 0.01 20.87 26.78
CA VAL A 241 0.02 21.15 28.23
C VAL A 241 0.90 22.37 28.60
N ASP A 242 1.70 22.91 27.66
CA ASP A 242 2.43 24.16 27.86
C ASP A 242 1.92 25.26 26.93
N ALA A 243 0.72 25.74 27.23
CA ALA A 243 0.31 27.11 26.91
C ALA A 243 -0.54 27.59 28.09
N GLU A 244 0.12 28.33 29.01
CA GLU A 244 -0.53 29.15 30.03
C GLU A 244 -1.59 30.09 29.42
#